data_AF-A0A4S8KBP5-F1
#
_entry.id   AF-A0A4S8KBP5-F1
#
_cell.length_a   1.000
_cell.length_b   1.000
_cell.length_c   1.000
_cell.angle_alpha   90.00
_cell.angle_beta   90.00
_cell.angle_gamma   90.00
#
_symmetry.space_group_name_H-M   'P 1'
#
loop_
_entity.id
_entity.type
_entity.pdbx_description
1 polymer ?
#
loop_
_entity_poly.entity_id
_entity_poly.type
_entity_poly.pdbx_seq_one_letter_code
_entity_poly.pdbx_strand_id
1 'polypeptide(L)'
;MGMLVAELCFGFYWVLTQSFRWCPIYHRTFKERLSQKYGNELPPVDIFVCTADPTIEPPVLVMNTVLSVMAYDYPPEKLSIYVSDDGASELTFYALLEATDFVRHWISFCKRFNVEPRSPAAYFSSPEQHDLCYASELDRIKEMYYAMEDRIKVATDFGRVASSVNKQHKGFSEWNSQITPGNHQAIVQILIDGRDQNAVDIEGNTIPTLVYLSREKRPRYPHNFKAGALNALIRVSSEISNSPVILNVDCDMYSNSSESVKNAMCFFLDEQSSQQIGYVQFPQNFNNLDKNNIYGDYISIINEISSSWFPVFVYVIIGTQAYSLGEALWCQQSFRSWWNMQRMRLMRRTCSYFFSLLDTTMQSLGLGKSSFDITAKVADHEALERLKKGVMEFGSSSPMFSVLAAIAMLNLLCLVASVIMAVVREGFKDQMVLQFLLCGMLVMLNLPIYHGMFLRKDRGRLPTFLALESCLIAALACLLSLYYNSNL
;
A
#
# COMPACT_ATOMS: atom_id res chain seq x y z
N MET A 1 -22.34 -33.87 -1.87
CA MET A 1 -21.19 -33.78 -2.80
C MET A 1 -20.51 -32.42 -2.79
N GLY A 2 -21.20 -31.30 -3.05
CA GLY A 2 -20.55 -29.97 -3.07
C GLY A 2 -19.77 -29.59 -1.80
N MET A 3 -20.35 -29.79 -0.61
CA MET A 3 -19.65 -29.52 0.66
C MET A 3 -18.38 -30.37 0.84
N LEU A 4 -18.42 -31.65 0.46
CA LEU A 4 -17.27 -32.55 0.57
C LEU A 4 -16.11 -32.09 -0.32
N VAL A 5 -16.41 -31.68 -1.56
CA VAL A 5 -15.41 -31.14 -2.49
C VAL A 5 -14.81 -29.84 -1.94
N ALA A 6 -15.62 -28.95 -1.36
CA ALA A 6 -15.14 -27.71 -0.77
C ALA A 6 -14.18 -27.96 0.41
N GLU A 7 -14.51 -28.90 1.31
CA GLU A 7 -13.65 -29.28 2.43
C GLU A 7 -12.31 -29.88 1.97
N LEU A 8 -12.32 -30.73 0.94
CA LEU A 8 -11.09 -31.28 0.36
C LEU A 8 -10.20 -30.21 -0.26
N CYS A 9 -10.78 -29.29 -1.03
CA CYS A 9 -10.05 -28.15 -1.60
C CYS A 9 -9.47 -27.25 -0.51
N PHE A 10 -10.23 -26.98 0.55
CA PHE A 10 -9.77 -26.17 1.68
C PHE A 10 -8.63 -26.84 2.45
N GLY A 11 -8.75 -28.15 2.71
CA GLY A 11 -7.70 -28.95 3.34
C GLY A 11 -6.42 -28.96 2.51
N PHE A 12 -6.52 -29.15 1.20
CA PHE A 12 -5.37 -29.10 0.29
C PHE A 12 -4.70 -27.71 0.28
N TYR A 13 -5.49 -26.64 0.16
CA TYR A 13 -4.99 -25.26 0.24
C TYR A 13 -4.28 -25.00 1.58
N TRP A 14 -4.86 -25.46 2.69
CA TRP A 14 -4.24 -25.31 4.01
C TRP A 14 -2.87 -26.00 4.07
N VAL A 15 -2.75 -27.25 3.62
CA VAL A 15 -1.47 -27.98 3.59
C VAL A 15 -0.41 -27.23 2.78
N LEU A 16 -0.76 -26.73 1.59
CA LEU A 16 0.15 -25.93 0.76
C LEU A 16 0.60 -24.64 1.45
N THR A 17 -0.27 -23.98 2.21
CA THR A 17 0.11 -22.75 2.92
C THR A 17 0.98 -23.00 4.15
N GLN A 18 0.80 -24.15 4.83
CA GLN A 18 1.63 -24.51 5.98
C GLN A 18 3.05 -24.92 5.58
N SER A 19 3.25 -25.51 4.39
CA SER A 19 4.59 -25.95 3.97
C SER A 19 5.59 -24.81 3.87
N PHE A 20 5.16 -23.60 3.49
CA PHE A 20 6.02 -22.41 3.45
C PHE A 20 6.44 -21.89 4.83
N ARG A 21 5.82 -22.38 5.91
CA ARG A 21 6.07 -21.92 7.29
C ARG A 21 6.96 -22.86 8.10
N TRP A 22 7.42 -23.95 7.49
CA TRP A 22 8.04 -25.06 8.21
C TRP A 22 9.44 -24.77 8.76
N CYS A 23 10.22 -23.93 8.05
CA CYS A 23 11.61 -23.63 8.41
C CYS A 23 11.88 -22.14 8.24
N PRO A 24 11.43 -21.29 9.17
CA PRO A 24 11.75 -19.86 9.14
C PRO A 24 13.26 -19.66 9.31
N ILE A 25 13.83 -18.77 8.49
CA ILE A 25 15.24 -18.37 8.56
C ILE A 25 15.30 -16.92 9.02
N TYR A 26 16.18 -16.64 9.98
CA TYR A 26 16.38 -15.29 10.52
C TYR A 26 17.75 -14.78 10.07
N HIS A 27 17.78 -13.55 9.56
CA HIS A 27 18.99 -12.87 9.15
C HIS A 27 19.25 -11.65 10.05
N ARG A 28 20.54 -11.35 10.29
CA ARG A 28 20.98 -10.16 11.01
C ARG A 28 22.09 -9.49 10.23
N THR A 29 21.96 -8.18 10.01
CA THR A 29 22.97 -7.36 9.33
C THR A 29 23.93 -6.74 10.34
N PHE A 30 25.19 -6.52 9.93
CA PHE A 30 26.26 -5.93 10.74
C PHE A 30 26.92 -4.77 9.98
N LYS A 31 26.24 -3.62 9.97
CA LYS A 31 26.62 -2.43 9.19
C LYS A 31 27.96 -1.84 9.62
N GLU A 32 28.33 -1.98 10.89
CA GLU A 32 29.58 -1.46 11.43
C GLU A 32 30.78 -2.17 10.78
N ARG A 33 30.67 -3.48 10.57
CA ARG A 33 31.70 -4.28 9.88
C ARG A 33 31.78 -3.94 8.39
N LEU A 34 30.63 -3.68 7.76
CA LEU A 34 30.56 -3.23 6.38
C LEU A 34 31.33 -1.91 6.20
N SER A 35 31.04 -0.93 7.05
CA SER A 35 31.69 0.39 7.04
C SER A 35 33.18 0.30 7.36
N GLN A 36 33.60 -0.59 8.28
CA GLN A 36 35.02 -0.80 8.58
C GLN A 36 35.78 -1.44 7.42
N LYS A 37 35.17 -2.39 6.71
CA LYS A 37 35.83 -3.15 5.64
C LYS A 37 35.86 -2.38 4.33
N TYR A 38 34.72 -1.85 3.90
CA TYR A 38 34.60 -1.19 2.62
C TYR A 38 34.77 0.33 2.74
N GLY A 39 34.44 0.95 3.86
CA GLY A 39 34.55 2.40 4.03
C GLY A 39 33.94 3.17 2.85
N ASN A 40 34.80 3.83 2.08
CA ASN A 40 34.43 4.59 0.88
C ASN A 40 34.39 3.76 -0.41
N GLU A 41 34.53 2.44 -0.38
CA GLU A 41 34.53 1.51 -1.54
C GLU A 41 33.18 0.84 -1.78
N LEU A 42 32.11 1.36 -1.19
CA LEU A 42 30.75 0.87 -1.43
C LEU A 42 30.33 0.98 -2.92
N PRO A 43 29.49 0.09 -3.47
CA PRO A 43 29.03 0.19 -4.86
C PRO A 43 28.07 1.38 -5.04
N PRO A 44 27.93 1.96 -6.25
CA PRO A 44 26.88 2.93 -6.51
C PRO A 44 25.49 2.28 -6.53
N VAL A 45 24.47 3.05 -6.17
CA VAL A 45 23.08 2.59 -6.06
C VAL A 45 22.16 3.60 -6.74
N ASP A 46 21.34 3.11 -7.67
CA ASP A 46 20.28 3.88 -8.28
C ASP A 46 18.96 3.65 -7.56
N ILE A 47 18.24 4.72 -7.24
CA ILE A 47 16.96 4.65 -6.53
C ILE A 47 15.86 5.12 -7.47
N PHE A 48 14.89 4.25 -7.75
CA PHE A 48 13.79 4.53 -8.67
C PHE A 48 12.52 4.83 -7.90
N VAL A 49 11.92 5.99 -8.18
CA VAL A 49 10.62 6.42 -7.67
C VAL A 49 9.70 6.63 -8.86
N CYS A 50 8.60 5.86 -8.94
CA CYS A 50 7.62 5.98 -10.02
C CYS A 50 6.35 6.65 -9.53
N THR A 51 5.83 7.61 -10.29
CA THR A 51 4.50 8.20 -10.09
C THR A 51 3.68 8.14 -11.38
N ALA A 52 2.37 7.94 -11.24
CA ALA A 52 1.44 7.75 -12.34
C ALA A 52 0.79 9.06 -12.79
N ASP A 53 0.22 9.83 -11.86
CA ASP A 53 -0.53 11.05 -12.16
C ASP A 53 -0.68 11.94 -10.90
N PRO A 54 -0.51 13.27 -11.00
CA PRO A 54 -0.56 14.19 -9.86
C PRO A 54 -1.93 14.25 -9.16
N THR A 55 -3.02 13.85 -9.81
CA THR A 55 -4.36 13.85 -9.20
C THR A 55 -4.59 12.62 -8.31
N ILE A 56 -4.03 11.48 -8.71
CA ILE A 56 -4.12 10.20 -7.99
C ILE A 56 -3.05 10.13 -6.90
N GLU A 57 -1.86 10.63 -7.21
CA GLU A 57 -0.65 10.63 -6.40
C GLU A 57 -0.16 12.09 -6.26
N PRO A 58 -0.62 12.82 -5.24
CA PRO A 58 -0.32 14.25 -5.10
C PRO A 58 1.18 14.53 -5.11
N PRO A 59 1.67 15.57 -5.82
CA PRO A 59 3.10 15.84 -5.94
C PRO A 59 3.82 15.97 -4.59
N VAL A 60 3.16 16.55 -3.58
CA VAL A 60 3.71 16.64 -2.20
C VAL A 60 4.04 15.27 -1.61
N LEU A 61 3.18 14.26 -1.84
CA LEU A 61 3.41 12.89 -1.37
C LEU A 61 4.68 12.32 -2.01
N VAL A 62 4.80 12.48 -3.34
CA VAL A 62 5.97 12.02 -4.11
C VAL A 62 7.24 12.72 -3.62
N MET A 63 7.19 14.04 -3.37
CA MET A 63 8.35 14.80 -2.90
C MET A 63 8.83 14.37 -1.52
N ASN A 64 7.92 14.00 -0.61
CA ASN A 64 8.32 13.47 0.69
C ASN A 64 9.11 12.15 0.58
N THR A 65 8.69 11.27 -0.34
CA THR A 65 9.43 10.05 -0.68
C THR A 65 10.79 10.37 -1.27
N VAL A 66 10.87 11.29 -2.24
CA VAL A 66 12.14 11.72 -2.86
C VAL A 66 13.09 12.31 -1.81
N LEU A 67 12.62 13.24 -0.98
CA LEU A 67 13.41 13.84 0.10
C LEU A 67 13.89 12.81 1.11
N SER A 68 13.08 11.78 1.40
CA SER A 68 13.48 10.67 2.28
C SER A 68 14.61 9.85 1.69
N VAL A 69 14.56 9.49 0.40
CA VAL A 69 15.58 8.64 -0.23
C VAL A 69 16.86 9.41 -0.58
N MET A 70 16.77 10.72 -0.79
CA MET A 70 17.96 11.57 -0.98
C MET A 70 18.76 11.76 0.32
N ALA A 71 18.11 11.60 1.47
CA ALA A 71 18.73 11.73 2.79
C ALA A 71 19.18 10.39 3.41
N TYR A 72 19.42 9.37 2.59
CA TYR A 72 20.03 8.11 3.06
C TYR A 72 21.44 8.34 3.60
N ASP A 73 21.81 7.56 4.62
CA ASP A 73 23.18 7.51 5.15
C ASP A 73 24.03 6.62 4.24
N TYR A 74 24.43 7.20 3.12
CA TYR A 74 25.30 6.60 2.10
C TYR A 74 26.15 7.71 1.46
N PRO A 75 27.33 7.40 0.87
CA PRO A 75 28.10 8.39 0.13
C PRO A 75 27.26 9.06 -0.98
N PRO A 76 27.05 10.39 -0.94
CA PRO A 76 26.16 11.09 -1.88
C PRO A 76 26.55 10.90 -3.34
N GLU A 77 27.85 10.84 -3.64
CA GLU A 77 28.41 10.62 -4.96
C GLU A 77 28.11 9.22 -5.53
N LYS A 78 27.60 8.31 -4.68
CA LYS A 78 27.23 6.94 -5.03
C LYS A 78 25.72 6.72 -5.05
N LEU A 79 24.94 7.74 -4.73
CA LEU A 79 23.49 7.69 -4.82
C LEU A 79 23.01 8.50 -6.02
N SER A 80 22.17 7.88 -6.85
CA SER A 80 21.45 8.58 -7.92
C SER A 80 19.97 8.28 -7.81
N ILE A 81 19.15 9.32 -7.70
CA ILE A 81 17.71 9.21 -7.53
C ILE A 81 17.05 9.55 -8.87
N TYR A 82 16.15 8.68 -9.31
CA TYR A 82 15.40 8.85 -10.55
C TYR A 82 13.91 8.87 -10.25
N VAL A 83 13.25 9.95 -10.67
CA VAL A 83 11.79 10.11 -10.57
C VAL A 83 11.20 9.90 -11.95
N SER A 84 10.49 8.79 -12.14
CA SER A 84 9.72 8.52 -13.36
C SER A 84 8.29 9.02 -13.20
N ASP A 85 7.90 9.97 -14.03
CA ASP A 85 6.56 10.52 -14.11
C ASP A 85 5.84 10.00 -15.36
N ASP A 86 4.93 9.06 -15.14
CA ASP A 86 4.11 8.47 -16.20
C ASP A 86 3.02 9.43 -16.69
N GLY A 87 2.68 10.48 -15.94
CA GLY A 87 1.68 11.47 -16.31
C GLY A 87 2.24 12.61 -17.17
N ALA A 88 3.56 12.74 -17.26
CA ALA A 88 4.25 13.87 -17.89
C ALA A 88 3.71 15.22 -17.40
N SER A 89 3.51 15.34 -16.09
CA SER A 89 2.85 16.47 -15.47
C SER A 89 3.84 17.58 -15.17
N GLU A 90 3.53 18.78 -15.66
CA GLU A 90 4.25 20.01 -15.32
C GLU A 90 4.26 20.25 -13.80
N LEU A 91 3.18 19.86 -13.09
CA LEU A 91 3.06 20.02 -11.64
C LEU A 91 4.02 19.11 -10.88
N THR A 92 4.22 17.87 -11.35
CA THR A 92 5.17 16.92 -10.76
C THR A 92 6.60 17.42 -10.94
N PHE A 93 6.92 17.94 -12.13
CA PHE A 93 8.23 18.54 -12.39
C PHE A 93 8.47 19.80 -11.55
N TYR A 94 7.47 20.68 -11.43
CA TYR A 94 7.54 21.85 -10.55
C TYR A 94 7.73 21.48 -9.08
N ALA A 95 7.01 20.48 -8.58
CA ALA A 95 7.19 20.00 -7.22
C ALA A 95 8.61 19.47 -6.96
N LEU A 96 9.21 18.81 -7.96
CA LEU A 96 10.59 18.33 -7.89
C LEU A 96 11.62 19.47 -7.89
N LEU A 97 11.35 20.55 -8.63
CA LEU A 97 12.16 21.76 -8.59
C LEU A 97 12.11 22.42 -7.21
N GLU A 98 10.91 22.59 -6.65
CA GLU A 98 10.73 23.15 -5.30
C GLU A 98 11.40 22.27 -4.22
N ALA A 99 11.32 20.95 -4.37
CA ALA A 99 12.02 20.00 -3.49
C ALA A 99 13.54 20.10 -3.60
N THR A 100 14.09 20.45 -4.77
CA THR A 100 15.53 20.64 -5.01
C THR A 100 16.10 21.81 -4.21
N ASP A 101 15.32 22.86 -3.98
CA ASP A 101 15.76 24.00 -3.15
C ASP A 101 15.72 23.64 -1.65
N PHE A 102 14.70 22.90 -1.24
CA PHE A 102 14.55 22.46 0.15
C PHE A 102 15.57 21.36 0.53
N VAL A 103 15.88 20.43 -0.37
CA VAL A 103 16.73 19.26 -0.06
C VAL A 103 18.13 19.65 0.42
N ARG A 104 18.68 20.77 -0.07
CA ARG A 104 19.97 21.32 0.36
C ARG A 104 20.02 21.68 1.84
N HIS A 105 18.87 22.05 2.42
CA HIS A 105 18.74 22.35 3.84
C HIS A 105 18.40 21.08 4.63
N TRP A 106 17.53 20.24 4.05
CA TRP A 106 17.04 19.03 4.67
C TRP A 106 18.12 17.97 4.90
N ILE A 107 19.00 17.72 3.90
CA ILE A 107 20.07 16.73 4.03
C ILE A 107 21.05 17.10 5.14
N SER A 108 21.52 18.35 5.19
CA SER A 108 22.45 18.80 6.23
C SER A 108 21.82 18.69 7.62
N PHE A 109 20.57 19.15 7.76
CA PHE A 109 19.82 19.01 9.00
C PHE A 109 19.68 17.55 9.44
N CYS A 110 19.29 16.68 8.51
CA CYS A 110 19.16 15.24 8.74
C CYS A 110 20.47 14.64 9.24
N LYS A 111 21.58 14.86 8.53
CA LYS A 111 22.88 14.28 8.86
C LYS A 111 23.40 14.78 10.21
N ARG A 112 23.29 16.08 10.47
CA ARG A 112 23.82 16.69 11.69
C ARG A 112 23.10 16.25 12.96
N PHE A 113 21.78 16.10 12.91
CA PHE A 113 20.97 15.74 14.08
C PHE A 113 20.51 14.28 14.08
N ASN A 114 20.98 13.47 13.13
CA ASN A 114 20.61 12.06 12.96
C ASN A 114 19.08 11.82 12.99
N VAL A 115 18.35 12.67 12.28
CA VAL A 115 16.88 12.70 12.24
C VAL A 115 16.30 11.41 11.65
N GLU A 116 15.33 10.77 12.31
CA GLU A 116 14.55 9.67 11.74
C GLU A 116 13.06 9.84 12.07
N PRO A 117 12.14 9.50 11.16
CA PRO A 117 12.37 9.08 9.77
C PRO A 117 12.82 10.25 8.88
N ARG A 118 13.48 9.94 7.75
CA ARG A 118 13.99 10.97 6.80
C ARG A 118 12.93 11.65 5.94
N SER A 119 11.69 11.17 5.97
CA SER A 119 10.55 11.83 5.31
C SER A 119 10.09 13.05 6.14
N PRO A 120 10.13 14.28 5.60
CA PRO A 120 9.73 15.47 6.35
C PRO A 120 8.29 15.41 6.86
N ALA A 121 7.32 15.04 6.01
CA ALA A 121 5.91 14.91 6.42
C ALA A 121 5.73 13.97 7.62
N ALA A 122 6.41 12.82 7.60
CA ALA A 122 6.35 11.84 8.69
C ALA A 122 7.01 12.37 9.96
N TYR A 123 8.21 12.95 9.85
CA TYR A 123 8.95 13.50 10.98
C TYR A 123 8.21 14.65 11.67
N PHE A 124 7.61 15.58 10.90
CA PHE A 124 6.85 16.69 11.46
C PHE A 124 5.46 16.31 11.97
N SER A 125 4.92 15.15 11.55
CA SER A 125 3.65 14.63 12.07
C SER A 125 3.79 13.98 13.45
N SER A 126 5.01 13.66 13.89
CA SER A 126 5.32 12.99 15.16
C SER A 126 6.04 13.93 16.14
N PRO A 127 5.31 14.75 16.93
CA PRO A 127 5.89 15.76 17.81
C PRO A 127 6.70 15.20 18.99
N GLU A 128 6.56 13.91 19.31
CA GLU A 128 7.21 13.27 20.47
C GLU A 128 8.73 13.05 20.29
N GLN A 129 9.27 13.23 19.09
CA GLN A 129 10.69 12.96 18.76
C GLN A 129 11.57 14.23 18.69
N HIS A 130 11.03 15.39 19.03
CA HIS A 130 11.72 16.66 18.76
C HIS A 130 12.59 17.06 19.97
N ASP A 131 13.91 16.99 19.79
CA ASP A 131 14.86 17.42 20.82
C ASP A 131 14.87 18.96 20.94
N LEU A 132 14.82 19.45 22.17
CA LEU A 132 14.86 20.88 22.48
C LEU A 132 16.21 21.52 22.12
N CYS A 133 17.26 20.72 21.95
CA CYS A 133 18.62 21.20 21.68
C CYS A 133 18.76 22.01 20.37
N TYR A 134 17.96 21.69 19.35
CA TYR A 134 17.99 22.36 18.03
C TYR A 134 16.64 22.99 17.64
N ALA A 135 15.83 23.37 18.63
CA ALA A 135 14.46 23.87 18.43
C ALA A 135 14.35 25.05 17.44
N SER A 136 15.25 26.04 17.52
CA SER A 136 15.21 27.21 16.64
C SER A 136 15.45 26.86 15.17
N GLU A 137 16.34 25.90 14.91
CA GLU A 137 16.63 25.45 13.56
C GLU A 137 15.57 24.49 13.05
N LEU A 138 15.04 23.64 13.92
CA LEU A 138 13.88 22.81 13.63
C LEU A 138 12.69 23.67 13.17
N ASP A 139 12.39 24.74 13.89
CA ASP A 139 11.32 25.68 13.54
C ASP A 139 11.57 26.31 12.16
N ARG A 140 12.81 26.76 11.89
CA ARG A 140 13.18 27.29 10.58
C ARG A 140 12.99 26.26 9.45
N ILE A 141 13.47 25.03 9.63
CA ILE A 141 13.34 23.96 8.62
C ILE A 141 11.86 23.58 8.43
N LYS A 142 11.08 23.56 9.51
CA LYS A 142 9.64 23.30 9.50
C LYS A 142 8.89 24.38 8.72
N GLU A 143 9.19 25.65 8.95
CA GLU A 143 8.64 26.77 8.18
C GLU A 143 8.97 26.66 6.68
N MET A 144 10.22 26.33 6.35
CA MET A 144 10.64 26.12 4.95
C MET A 144 9.90 24.95 4.29
N TYR A 145 9.73 23.84 5.01
CA TYR A 145 9.00 22.67 4.52
C TYR A 145 7.54 23.02 4.23
N TYR A 146 6.83 23.65 5.18
CA TYR A 146 5.43 24.01 4.98
C TYR A 146 5.26 25.09 3.91
N ALA A 147 6.21 26.02 3.77
CA ALA A 147 6.19 27.00 2.69
C ALA A 147 6.36 26.33 1.31
N MET A 148 7.23 25.32 1.19
CA MET A 148 7.37 24.52 -0.03
C MET A 148 6.09 23.73 -0.32
N GLU A 149 5.55 23.04 0.69
CA GLU A 149 4.32 22.27 0.59
C GLU A 149 3.14 23.16 0.12
N ASP A 150 3.01 24.36 0.68
CA ASP A 150 1.97 25.32 0.32
C ASP A 150 2.11 25.77 -1.15
N ARG A 151 3.31 26.12 -1.61
CA ARG A 151 3.55 26.48 -3.02
C ARG A 151 3.15 25.36 -3.98
N ILE A 152 3.50 24.11 -3.64
CA ILE A 152 3.14 22.94 -4.44
C ILE A 152 1.63 22.71 -4.45
N LYS A 153 0.97 22.80 -3.28
CA LYS A 153 -0.49 22.64 -3.16
C LYS A 153 -1.22 23.72 -3.96
N VAL A 154 -0.83 24.97 -3.82
CA VAL A 154 -1.39 26.10 -4.57
C VAL A 154 -1.29 25.84 -6.07
N ALA A 155 -0.12 25.44 -6.59
CA ALA A 155 0.04 25.11 -8.01
C ALA A 155 -0.85 23.93 -8.44
N THR A 156 -0.98 22.91 -7.58
CA THR A 156 -1.81 21.73 -7.83
C THR A 156 -3.30 22.08 -7.87
N ASP A 157 -3.76 22.90 -6.92
CA ASP A 157 -5.16 23.35 -6.83
C ASP A 157 -5.54 24.25 -8.02
N PHE A 158 -4.61 25.08 -8.50
CA PHE A 158 -4.79 25.86 -9.73
C PHE A 158 -4.64 25.03 -11.02
N GLY A 159 -4.10 23.82 -10.92
CA GLY A 159 -3.83 22.93 -12.06
C GLY A 159 -2.79 23.44 -13.05
N ARG A 160 -1.98 24.46 -12.68
CA ARG A 160 -0.97 25.07 -13.54
C ARG A 160 0.14 25.75 -12.73
N VAL A 161 1.33 25.81 -13.32
CA VAL A 161 2.48 26.52 -12.74
C VAL A 161 2.44 28.00 -13.13
N ALA A 162 2.94 28.88 -12.24
CA ALA A 162 3.00 30.31 -12.51
C ALA A 162 3.97 30.64 -13.66
N SER A 163 3.51 31.45 -14.63
CA SER A 163 4.29 31.79 -15.84
C SER A 163 5.67 32.43 -15.58
N SER A 164 5.89 33.02 -14.40
CA SER A 164 7.20 33.55 -13.98
C SER A 164 8.22 32.45 -13.75
N VAL A 165 7.81 31.32 -13.15
CA VAL A 165 8.66 30.16 -12.88
C VAL A 165 9.02 29.45 -14.19
N ASN A 166 8.05 29.29 -15.09
CA ASN A 166 8.27 28.66 -16.40
C ASN A 166 9.34 29.36 -17.24
N LYS A 167 9.47 30.69 -17.10
CA LYS A 167 10.50 31.47 -17.81
C LYS A 167 11.88 31.38 -17.18
N GLN A 168 11.97 31.02 -15.90
CA GLN A 168 13.22 30.97 -15.15
C GLN A 168 13.99 29.65 -15.38
N HIS A 169 13.27 28.54 -15.58
CA HIS A 169 13.90 27.23 -15.73
C HIS A 169 13.66 26.64 -17.13
N LYS A 170 14.76 26.43 -17.88
CA LYS A 170 14.71 25.92 -19.28
C LYS A 170 13.97 24.59 -19.42
N GLY A 171 13.98 23.76 -18.39
CA GLY A 171 13.28 22.47 -18.37
C GLY A 171 11.77 22.57 -18.64
N PHE A 172 11.10 23.69 -18.32
CA PHE A 172 9.67 23.87 -18.60
C PHE A 172 9.35 24.04 -20.09
N SER A 173 10.35 24.29 -20.95
CA SER A 173 10.15 24.43 -22.39
C SER A 173 9.64 23.16 -23.06
N GLU A 174 9.79 22.01 -22.40
CA GLU A 174 9.24 20.74 -22.85
C GLU A 174 7.71 20.72 -22.80
N TRP A 175 7.08 21.43 -21.85
CA TRP A 175 5.63 21.49 -21.70
C TRP A 175 5.01 22.58 -22.57
N ASN A 176 4.39 22.16 -23.67
CA ASN A 176 3.60 23.01 -24.55
C ASN A 176 2.13 22.58 -24.56
N SER A 177 1.25 23.40 -25.17
CA SER A 177 -0.20 23.16 -25.21
C SER A 177 -0.64 21.90 -25.96
N GLN A 178 0.27 21.20 -26.64
CA GLN A 178 -0.03 19.97 -27.40
C GLN A 178 0.31 18.69 -26.61
N ILE A 179 0.97 18.81 -25.46
CA ILE A 179 1.32 17.66 -24.62
C ILE A 179 0.08 17.14 -23.89
N THR A 180 -0.05 15.82 -23.91
CA THR A 180 -1.03 15.09 -23.11
C THR A 180 -0.35 13.89 -22.46
N PRO A 181 -0.85 13.37 -21.33
CA PRO A 181 -0.28 12.19 -20.67
C PRO A 181 -0.16 10.94 -21.57
N GLY A 182 -0.96 10.86 -22.65
CA GLY A 182 -0.91 9.77 -23.63
C GLY A 182 -0.14 10.08 -24.92
N ASN A 183 0.33 11.32 -25.11
CA ASN A 183 1.04 11.75 -26.31
C ASN A 183 2.04 12.87 -25.99
N HIS A 184 3.31 12.51 -25.83
CA HIS A 184 4.40 13.44 -25.59
C HIS A 184 5.74 12.76 -25.92
N GLN A 185 6.77 13.57 -26.21
CA GLN A 185 8.13 13.08 -26.37
C GLN A 185 8.74 12.67 -25.04
N ALA A 186 9.88 11.96 -25.07
CA ALA A 186 10.64 11.69 -23.87
C ALA A 186 11.21 13.00 -23.30
N ILE A 187 11.08 13.18 -22.00
CA ILE A 187 11.59 14.33 -21.24
C ILE A 187 12.58 13.78 -20.22
N VAL A 188 13.83 14.21 -20.29
CA VAL A 188 14.88 13.87 -19.32
C VAL A 188 15.50 15.15 -18.82
N GLN A 189 15.48 15.37 -17.50
CA GLN A 189 16.06 16.56 -16.88
C GLN A 189 16.90 16.14 -15.67
N ILE A 190 18.16 16.56 -15.62
CA ILE A 190 19.04 16.38 -14.46
C ILE A 190 18.94 17.66 -13.64
N LEU A 191 18.23 17.62 -12.50
CA LEU A 191 18.02 18.78 -11.64
C LEU A 191 19.21 19.03 -10.72
N ILE A 192 19.82 17.93 -10.25
CA ILE A 192 21.06 17.94 -9.49
C ILE A 192 21.98 16.94 -10.16
N ASP A 193 23.16 17.38 -10.60
CA ASP A 193 24.22 16.47 -11.02
C ASP A 193 25.21 16.33 -9.86
N GLY A 194 25.20 15.18 -9.17
CA GLY A 194 26.10 14.94 -8.03
C GLY A 194 27.59 14.90 -8.40
N ARG A 195 27.91 14.93 -9.71
CA ARG A 195 29.30 15.06 -10.22
C ARG A 195 29.74 16.51 -10.35
N ASP A 196 28.80 17.46 -10.32
CA ASP A 196 29.10 18.89 -10.33
C ASP A 196 29.59 19.35 -8.95
N GLN A 197 30.70 20.10 -8.93
CA GLN A 197 31.26 20.67 -7.70
C GLN A 197 30.32 21.69 -7.04
N ASN A 198 29.37 22.26 -7.81
CA ASN A 198 28.37 23.20 -7.29
C ASN A 198 27.13 22.50 -6.71
N ALA A 199 26.99 21.19 -6.91
CA ALA A 199 25.91 20.39 -6.33
C ALA A 199 26.22 20.07 -4.86
N VAL A 200 26.16 21.11 -4.03
CA VAL A 200 26.42 21.02 -2.59
C VAL A 200 25.23 21.47 -1.74
N ASP A 201 25.16 20.95 -0.53
CA ASP A 201 24.25 21.37 0.52
C ASP A 201 24.70 22.72 1.14
N ILE A 202 23.96 23.20 2.14
CA ILE A 202 24.28 24.47 2.81
C ILE A 202 25.61 24.46 3.60
N GLU A 203 26.17 23.28 3.86
CA GLU A 203 27.45 23.09 4.56
C GLU A 203 28.61 22.83 3.58
N GLY A 204 28.34 22.78 2.26
CA GLY A 204 29.33 22.51 1.23
C GLY A 204 29.58 21.02 0.96
N ASN A 205 28.76 20.11 1.52
CA ASN A 205 28.85 18.69 1.23
C ASN A 205 28.10 18.35 -0.06
N THR A 206 28.61 17.40 -0.83
CA THR A 206 27.97 16.93 -2.07
C THR A 206 26.58 16.36 -1.81
N ILE A 207 25.64 16.65 -2.72
CA ILE A 207 24.29 16.08 -2.70
C ILE A 207 24.11 15.04 -3.83
N PRO A 208 23.26 14.02 -3.63
CA PRO A 208 23.04 12.98 -4.64
C PRO A 208 22.48 13.51 -5.96
N THR A 209 22.76 12.81 -7.06
CA THR A 209 22.19 13.11 -8.37
C THR A 209 20.67 12.94 -8.33
N LEU A 210 19.93 13.86 -8.93
CA LEU A 210 18.47 13.83 -9.06
C LEU A 210 18.04 14.00 -10.51
N VAL A 211 17.40 12.97 -11.06
CA VAL A 211 16.97 12.91 -12.46
C VAL A 211 15.45 12.79 -12.54
N TYR A 212 14.82 13.67 -13.32
CA TYR A 212 13.44 13.53 -13.75
C TYR A 212 13.38 12.84 -15.11
N LEU A 213 12.49 11.85 -15.23
CA LEU A 213 12.22 11.14 -16.47
C LEU A 213 10.71 11.10 -16.71
N SER A 214 10.28 11.52 -17.89
CA SER A 214 9.02 11.10 -18.47
C SER A 214 9.29 10.44 -19.81
N ARG A 215 8.95 9.16 -19.93
CA ARG A 215 9.20 8.36 -21.14
C ARG A 215 8.27 8.75 -22.27
N GLU A 216 8.71 8.62 -23.52
CA GLU A 216 7.84 8.87 -24.67
C GLU A 216 6.57 8.00 -24.63
N LYS A 217 5.42 8.63 -24.87
CA LYS A 217 4.13 7.95 -25.02
C LYS A 217 3.45 8.42 -26.30
N ARG A 218 2.78 7.49 -26.98
CA ARG A 218 2.04 7.72 -28.23
C ARG A 218 0.71 6.96 -28.19
N PRO A 219 -0.41 7.51 -28.68
CA PRO A 219 -1.75 6.92 -28.52
C PRO A 219 -1.93 5.50 -29.07
N ARG A 220 -1.09 5.07 -30.03
CA ARG A 220 -1.17 3.75 -30.67
C ARG A 220 -0.21 2.71 -30.10
N TYR A 221 0.63 3.10 -29.13
CA TYR A 221 1.67 2.22 -28.60
C TYR A 221 1.36 1.84 -27.15
N PRO A 222 1.24 0.55 -26.83
CA PRO A 222 1.03 0.11 -25.46
C PRO A 222 2.28 0.43 -24.61
N HIS A 223 2.08 1.12 -23.49
CA HIS A 223 3.17 1.58 -22.63
C HIS A 223 3.42 0.68 -21.41
N ASN A 224 2.58 -0.32 -21.13
CA ASN A 224 2.80 -1.30 -20.05
C ASN A 224 2.96 -0.70 -18.63
N PHE A 225 2.30 0.42 -18.34
CA PHE A 225 2.23 1.04 -17.00
C PHE A 225 3.59 1.06 -16.28
N LYS A 226 3.63 0.70 -15.00
CA LYS A 226 4.83 0.67 -14.14
C LYS A 226 5.96 -0.19 -14.71
N ALA A 227 5.66 -1.33 -15.34
CA ALA A 227 6.69 -2.19 -15.92
C ALA A 227 7.46 -1.48 -17.05
N GLY A 228 6.75 -0.78 -17.93
CA GLY A 228 7.40 0.00 -18.97
C GLY A 228 8.15 1.24 -18.43
N ALA A 229 7.69 1.82 -17.32
CA ALA A 229 8.36 2.94 -16.65
C ALA A 229 9.70 2.51 -16.06
N LEU A 230 9.71 1.40 -15.30
CA LEU A 230 10.93 0.79 -14.75
C LEU A 230 11.91 0.37 -15.86
N ASN A 231 11.42 -0.21 -16.95
CA ASN A 231 12.28 -0.55 -18.09
C ASN A 231 12.91 0.68 -18.76
N ALA A 232 12.19 1.80 -18.81
CA ALA A 232 12.74 3.06 -19.31
C ALA A 232 13.80 3.62 -18.35
N LEU A 233 13.53 3.59 -17.05
CA LEU A 233 14.48 3.99 -16.02
C LEU A 233 15.78 3.19 -16.08
N ILE A 234 15.73 1.85 -16.20
CA ILE A 234 16.93 1.01 -16.32
C ILE A 234 17.81 1.46 -17.50
N ARG A 235 17.20 1.77 -18.66
CA ARG A 235 17.94 2.23 -19.85
C ARG A 235 18.51 3.63 -19.71
N VAL A 236 17.83 4.51 -18.98
CA VAL A 236 18.33 5.88 -18.75
C VAL A 236 19.42 5.86 -17.68
N SER A 237 19.24 5.09 -16.61
CA SER A 237 20.23 4.97 -15.54
C SER A 237 21.52 4.32 -16.03
N SER A 238 21.46 3.36 -16.96
CA SER A 238 22.66 2.77 -17.59
C SER A 238 23.53 3.79 -18.34
N GLU A 239 22.95 4.89 -18.84
CA GLU A 239 23.68 5.95 -19.54
C GLU A 239 24.18 7.06 -18.59
N ILE A 240 23.51 7.26 -17.45
CA ILE A 240 23.81 8.36 -16.53
C ILE A 240 24.76 7.95 -15.40
N SER A 241 24.42 6.90 -14.64
CA SER A 241 25.17 6.44 -13.46
C SER A 241 25.68 5.00 -13.57
N ASN A 242 24.96 4.14 -14.30
CA ASN A 242 25.27 2.72 -14.52
C ASN A 242 25.54 1.96 -13.22
N SER A 243 24.68 2.15 -12.21
CA SER A 243 24.85 1.51 -10.90
C SER A 243 24.54 0.01 -10.96
N PRO A 244 25.33 -0.85 -10.28
CA PRO A 244 25.10 -2.30 -10.24
C PRO A 244 23.89 -2.70 -9.37
N VAL A 245 23.44 -1.81 -8.47
CA VAL A 245 22.32 -2.06 -7.58
C VAL A 245 21.23 -1.02 -7.82
N ILE A 246 19.99 -1.50 -7.92
CA ILE A 246 18.80 -0.67 -8.08
C ILE A 246 17.88 -0.89 -6.88
N LEU A 247 17.49 0.19 -6.22
CA LEU A 247 16.45 0.20 -5.19
C LEU A 247 15.17 0.77 -5.78
N ASN A 248 14.12 -0.05 -5.89
CA ASN A 248 12.81 0.40 -6.33
C ASN A 248 11.94 0.81 -5.14
N VAL A 249 11.36 2.02 -5.18
CA VAL A 249 10.53 2.59 -4.14
C VAL A 249 9.24 3.16 -4.76
N ASP A 250 8.10 2.87 -4.15
CA ASP A 250 6.82 3.42 -4.59
C ASP A 250 6.68 4.86 -4.08
N CYS A 251 5.98 5.73 -4.82
CA CYS A 251 5.90 7.16 -4.48
C CYS A 251 5.19 7.47 -3.16
N ASP A 252 4.42 6.52 -2.62
CA ASP A 252 3.73 6.59 -1.33
C ASP A 252 4.50 5.89 -0.19
N MET A 253 5.74 5.45 -0.45
CA MET A 253 6.60 4.76 0.51
C MET A 253 7.84 5.58 0.82
N TYR A 254 8.15 5.77 2.10
CA TYR A 254 9.39 6.39 2.54
C TYR A 254 10.18 5.43 3.45
N SER A 255 11.48 5.68 3.60
CA SER A 255 12.32 4.84 4.46
C SER A 255 12.17 5.22 5.92
N ASN A 256 11.96 4.22 6.77
CA ASN A 256 11.96 4.37 8.22
C ASN A 256 13.37 4.51 8.82
N SER A 257 14.40 4.11 8.09
CA SER A 257 15.80 4.17 8.51
C SER A 257 16.67 4.66 7.35
N SER A 258 17.57 5.59 7.63
CA SER A 258 18.59 6.03 6.67
C SER A 258 19.63 4.97 6.32
N GLU A 259 19.68 3.86 7.06
CA GLU A 259 20.69 2.82 6.86
C GLU A 259 20.17 1.63 6.03
N SER A 260 18.94 1.70 5.50
CA SER A 260 18.32 0.62 4.71
C SER A 260 19.20 0.18 3.53
N VAL A 261 19.85 1.12 2.85
CA VAL A 261 20.80 0.81 1.76
C VAL A 261 22.00 0.02 2.27
N LYS A 262 22.62 0.44 3.40
CA LYS A 262 23.73 -0.29 4.04
C LYS A 262 23.31 -1.69 4.50
N ASN A 263 22.08 -1.85 5.01
CA ASN A 263 21.54 -3.17 5.35
C ASN A 263 21.45 -4.09 4.12
N ALA A 264 20.98 -3.59 2.98
CA ALA A 264 20.97 -4.35 1.73
C ALA A 264 22.40 -4.70 1.27
N MET A 265 23.34 -3.76 1.40
CA MET A 265 24.74 -3.98 1.03
C MET A 265 25.40 -5.09 1.83
N CYS A 266 24.98 -5.33 3.08
CA CYS A 266 25.49 -6.44 3.88
C CYS A 266 25.24 -7.81 3.21
N PHE A 267 24.18 -7.94 2.42
CA PHE A 267 23.87 -9.16 1.69
C PHE A 267 24.59 -9.21 0.34
N PHE A 268 24.56 -8.11 -0.42
CA PHE A 268 25.19 -8.07 -1.75
C PHE A 268 26.72 -8.08 -1.73
N LEU A 269 27.34 -7.67 -0.61
CA LEU A 269 28.79 -7.68 -0.43
C LEU A 269 29.28 -8.84 0.45
N ASP A 270 28.40 -9.77 0.81
CA ASP A 270 28.81 -10.97 1.55
C ASP A 270 29.63 -11.90 0.65
N GLU A 271 30.82 -12.29 1.09
CA GLU A 271 31.76 -13.07 0.26
C GLU A 271 31.25 -14.47 -0.08
N GLN A 272 30.39 -15.04 0.76
CA GLN A 272 29.93 -16.43 0.60
C GLN A 272 28.63 -16.51 -0.19
N SER A 273 27.69 -15.60 0.09
CA SER A 273 26.31 -15.70 -0.41
C SER A 273 25.95 -14.70 -1.49
N SER A 274 26.70 -13.60 -1.68
CA SER A 274 26.35 -12.51 -2.61
C SER A 274 25.99 -12.98 -4.01
N GLN A 275 26.75 -13.93 -4.57
CA GLN A 275 26.55 -14.45 -5.93
C GLN A 275 25.20 -15.17 -6.12
N GLN A 276 24.56 -15.59 -5.03
CA GLN A 276 23.27 -16.29 -5.05
C GLN A 276 22.08 -15.35 -4.79
N ILE A 277 22.34 -14.07 -4.50
CA ILE A 277 21.31 -13.11 -4.09
C ILE A 277 20.97 -12.20 -5.26
N GLY A 278 19.75 -12.36 -5.81
CA GLY A 278 19.23 -11.51 -6.88
C GLY A 278 18.58 -10.21 -6.38
N TYR A 279 17.99 -10.22 -5.18
CA TYR A 279 17.36 -9.05 -4.56
C TYR A 279 17.25 -9.22 -3.04
N VAL A 280 17.13 -8.09 -2.32
CA VAL A 280 16.84 -8.05 -0.89
C VAL A 280 15.48 -7.37 -0.69
N GLN A 281 14.49 -8.14 -0.23
CA GLN A 281 13.15 -7.61 0.03
C GLN A 281 13.05 -7.08 1.46
N PHE A 282 12.63 -5.82 1.59
CA PHE A 282 12.27 -5.23 2.89
C PHE A 282 10.77 -5.39 3.16
N PRO A 283 10.36 -5.62 4.42
CA PRO A 283 8.95 -5.60 4.80
C PRO A 283 8.38 -4.19 4.63
N GLN A 284 7.22 -4.07 3.99
CA GLN A 284 6.50 -2.81 3.84
C GLN A 284 5.55 -2.62 5.03
N ASN A 285 5.70 -1.53 5.77
CA ASN A 285 4.84 -1.21 6.91
C ASN A 285 4.06 0.07 6.61
N PHE A 286 2.77 0.07 6.94
CA PHE A 286 1.88 1.20 6.69
C PHE A 286 1.61 1.98 7.98
N ASN A 287 1.57 3.31 7.85
CA ASN A 287 1.20 4.20 8.95
C ASN A 287 -0.30 4.50 8.93
N ASN A 288 -0.79 5.22 9.95
CA ASN A 288 -2.21 5.56 10.11
C ASN A 288 -3.15 4.35 10.28
N LEU A 289 -2.59 3.22 10.75
CA LEU A 289 -3.41 2.09 11.19
C LEU A 289 -4.20 2.53 12.43
N ASP A 290 -5.52 2.39 12.37
CA ASP A 290 -6.35 2.63 13.54
C ASP A 290 -6.02 1.58 14.62
N LYS A 291 -6.22 1.90 15.90
CA LYS A 291 -5.94 0.99 17.04
C LYS A 291 -6.60 -0.39 16.92
N ASN A 292 -7.66 -0.48 16.12
CA ASN A 292 -8.43 -1.69 15.91
C ASN A 292 -8.27 -2.29 14.51
N ASN A 293 -7.38 -1.75 13.65
CA ASN A 293 -7.14 -2.17 12.27
C ASN A 293 -8.42 -2.63 11.56
N ILE A 294 -9.38 -1.73 11.36
CA ILE A 294 -10.72 -2.08 10.86
C ILE A 294 -10.69 -2.75 9.48
N TYR A 295 -9.69 -2.44 8.66
CA TYR A 295 -9.52 -3.02 7.32
C TYR A 295 -8.59 -4.24 7.29
N GLY A 296 -8.11 -4.68 8.45
CA GLY A 296 -7.35 -5.92 8.60
C GLY A 296 -6.14 -5.93 7.68
N ASP A 297 -5.34 -4.86 7.72
CA ASP A 297 -4.11 -4.81 6.96
C ASP A 297 -3.20 -5.98 7.38
N TYR A 298 -2.78 -6.75 6.38
CA TYR A 298 -2.36 -8.15 6.52
C TYR A 298 -0.84 -8.28 6.68
N ILE A 299 -0.09 -7.21 6.37
CA ILE A 299 1.36 -7.31 6.12
C ILE A 299 2.17 -7.42 7.42
N SER A 300 1.74 -6.80 8.52
CA SER A 300 2.46 -6.93 9.81
C SER A 300 2.49 -8.37 10.33
N ILE A 301 1.42 -9.14 10.14
CA ILE A 301 1.31 -10.52 10.62
C ILE A 301 2.09 -11.51 9.75
N ILE A 302 2.32 -11.22 8.45
CA ILE A 302 3.20 -12.07 7.62
C ILE A 302 4.67 -11.88 8.02
N ASN A 303 5.06 -10.67 8.43
CA ASN A 303 6.45 -10.31 8.66
C ASN A 303 7.02 -10.88 9.98
N GLU A 304 6.16 -11.30 10.92
CA GLU A 304 6.56 -11.91 12.19
C GLU A 304 5.84 -13.26 12.38
N ILE A 305 6.42 -14.36 11.88
CA ILE A 305 5.85 -15.70 12.09
C ILE A 305 6.93 -16.67 12.59
N SER A 306 6.59 -17.41 13.65
CA SER A 306 7.30 -18.62 14.10
C SER A 306 6.27 -19.67 14.52
N SER A 307 6.39 -20.94 14.10
CA SER A 307 5.84 -22.10 14.86
C SER A 307 6.20 -23.48 14.28
N SER A 308 6.06 -24.52 15.12
CA SER A 308 6.38 -25.94 14.92
C SER A 308 5.17 -26.85 15.33
N TRP A 309 4.57 -27.55 14.34
CA TRP A 309 3.70 -28.78 14.37
C TRP A 309 2.26 -28.70 14.98
N PHE A 310 1.11 -29.11 14.38
CA PHE A 310 0.60 -30.25 13.54
C PHE A 310 -0.07 -31.42 14.33
N PRO A 311 -1.25 -31.29 14.98
CA PRO A 311 -2.19 -32.43 14.86
C PRO A 311 -3.70 -32.08 14.92
N VAL A 312 -4.56 -32.26 13.90
CA VAL A 312 -4.52 -31.64 12.56
C VAL A 312 -5.85 -31.49 11.83
N PHE A 313 -7.00 -31.95 12.32
CA PHE A 313 -8.24 -31.68 11.55
C PHE A 313 -9.37 -30.98 12.32
N VAL A 314 -9.60 -31.29 13.61
CA VAL A 314 -10.53 -30.49 14.45
C VAL A 314 -9.78 -29.40 15.24
N TYR A 315 -8.55 -29.72 15.65
CA TYR A 315 -7.57 -28.75 16.12
C TYR A 315 -7.22 -27.71 15.04
N VAL A 316 -7.42 -28.00 13.75
CA VAL A 316 -7.04 -27.03 12.71
C VAL A 316 -8.01 -25.87 12.61
N ILE A 317 -9.32 -26.01 12.76
CA ILE A 317 -10.18 -24.82 12.69
C ILE A 317 -10.10 -24.04 14.01
N ILE A 318 -10.36 -24.69 15.15
CA ILE A 318 -10.34 -24.01 16.45
C ILE A 318 -8.91 -23.59 16.81
N GLY A 319 -7.92 -24.45 16.60
CA GLY A 319 -6.52 -24.15 16.84
C GLY A 319 -5.92 -23.19 15.82
N THR A 320 -6.28 -23.18 14.52
CA THR A 320 -5.81 -22.09 13.63
C THR A 320 -6.38 -20.75 14.05
N GLN A 321 -7.64 -20.70 14.50
CA GLN A 321 -8.24 -19.44 14.97
C GLN A 321 -7.67 -19.02 16.34
N ALA A 322 -7.48 -19.95 17.27
CA ALA A 322 -6.87 -19.69 18.57
C ALA A 322 -5.37 -19.36 18.45
N TYR A 323 -4.64 -20.03 17.56
CA TYR A 323 -3.24 -19.75 17.23
C TYR A 323 -3.10 -18.40 16.53
N SER A 324 -3.94 -18.11 15.52
CA SER A 324 -3.97 -16.81 14.86
C SER A 324 -4.32 -15.67 15.83
N LEU A 325 -5.16 -15.94 16.82
CA LEU A 325 -5.44 -14.98 17.90
C LEU A 325 -4.24 -14.85 18.84
N GLY A 326 -3.58 -15.95 19.19
CA GLY A 326 -2.36 -15.97 19.99
C GLY A 326 -1.22 -15.18 19.34
N GLU A 327 -0.98 -15.37 18.03
CA GLU A 327 -0.01 -14.59 17.24
C GLU A 327 -0.36 -13.11 17.26
N ALA A 328 -1.63 -12.76 17.02
CA ALA A 328 -2.06 -11.36 17.05
C ALA A 328 -1.77 -10.72 18.42
N LEU A 329 -2.12 -11.40 19.51
CA LEU A 329 -1.85 -10.90 20.86
C LEU A 329 -0.34 -10.82 21.17
N TRP A 330 0.47 -11.75 20.65
CA TRP A 330 1.93 -11.76 20.82
C TRP A 330 2.60 -10.60 20.06
N CYS A 331 2.15 -10.31 18.84
CA CYS A 331 2.55 -9.15 18.04
C CYS A 331 1.89 -7.83 18.52
N GLN A 332 1.44 -7.78 19.78
CA GLN A 332 0.82 -6.61 20.42
C GLN A 332 -0.43 -6.06 19.70
N GLN A 333 -1.14 -6.90 18.93
CA GLN A 333 -2.42 -6.54 18.30
C GLN A 333 -3.60 -6.79 19.24
N SER A 334 -4.68 -6.01 19.10
CA SER A 334 -5.90 -6.17 19.90
C SER A 334 -6.80 -7.31 19.39
N PHE A 335 -7.61 -7.91 20.27
CA PHE A 335 -8.65 -8.89 19.86
C PHE A 335 -9.58 -8.33 18.77
N ARG A 336 -9.88 -7.03 18.86
CA ARG A 336 -10.72 -6.34 17.86
C ARG A 336 -10.02 -6.23 16.50
N SER A 337 -8.71 -5.99 16.47
CA SER A 337 -7.86 -6.07 15.26
C SER A 337 -7.93 -7.46 14.64
N TRP A 338 -7.76 -8.51 15.44
CA TRP A 338 -7.88 -9.89 14.97
C TRP A 338 -9.29 -10.20 14.41
N TRP A 339 -10.36 -9.77 15.08
CA TRP A 339 -11.73 -9.96 14.61
C TRP A 339 -12.00 -9.23 13.29
N ASN A 340 -11.50 -8.00 13.15
CA ASN A 340 -11.59 -7.22 11.92
C ASN A 340 -10.81 -7.89 10.78
N MET A 341 -9.65 -8.50 11.07
CA MET A 341 -8.92 -9.31 10.10
C MET A 341 -9.74 -10.51 9.60
N GLN A 342 -10.41 -11.26 10.47
CA GLN A 342 -11.27 -12.37 10.04
C GLN A 342 -12.42 -11.89 9.15
N ARG A 343 -13.02 -10.74 9.49
CA ARG A 343 -14.06 -10.10 8.66
C ARG A 343 -13.54 -9.74 7.27
N MET A 344 -12.39 -9.08 7.19
CA MET A 344 -11.82 -8.63 5.91
C MET A 344 -11.37 -9.82 5.06
N ARG A 345 -10.88 -10.90 5.68
CA ARG A 345 -10.61 -12.17 5.00
C ARG A 345 -11.88 -12.76 4.37
N LEU A 346 -13.01 -12.75 5.08
CA LEU A 346 -14.29 -13.20 4.55
C LEU A 346 -14.71 -12.33 3.36
N MET A 347 -14.70 -11.01 3.51
CA MET A 347 -15.12 -10.06 2.47
C MET A 347 -14.27 -10.15 1.19
N ARG A 348 -12.93 -10.23 1.30
CA ARG A 348 -12.04 -10.36 0.14
C ARG A 348 -12.27 -11.66 -0.62
N ARG A 349 -12.53 -12.77 0.09
CA ARG A 349 -12.78 -14.08 -0.51
C ARG A 349 -14.13 -14.17 -1.23
N THR A 350 -15.18 -13.60 -0.65
CA THR A 350 -16.52 -13.61 -1.27
C THR A 350 -16.65 -12.61 -2.41
N CYS A 351 -15.82 -11.56 -2.43
CA CYS A 351 -15.88 -10.52 -3.46
C CYS A 351 -14.64 -10.47 -4.32
N SER A 352 -13.57 -9.81 -3.85
CA SER A 352 -12.40 -9.51 -4.69
C SER A 352 -11.85 -10.73 -5.43
N TYR A 353 -11.72 -11.87 -4.74
CA TYR A 353 -11.24 -13.11 -5.36
C TYR A 353 -12.26 -13.73 -6.31
N PHE A 354 -13.55 -13.66 -5.97
CA PHE A 354 -14.63 -14.16 -6.83
C PHE A 354 -14.72 -13.35 -8.14
N PHE A 355 -14.74 -12.03 -8.05
CA PHE A 355 -14.76 -11.15 -9.23
C PHE A 355 -13.46 -11.26 -10.03
N SER A 356 -12.30 -11.38 -9.38
CA SER A 356 -11.03 -11.62 -10.08
C SER A 356 -11.02 -12.94 -10.84
N LEU A 357 -11.56 -14.02 -10.25
CA LEU A 357 -11.71 -15.31 -10.93
C LEU A 357 -12.66 -15.20 -12.13
N LEU A 358 -13.81 -14.54 -11.96
CA LEU A 358 -14.76 -14.31 -13.04
C LEU A 358 -14.12 -13.51 -14.18
N ASP A 359 -13.46 -12.39 -13.88
CA ASP A 359 -12.81 -11.56 -14.88
C ASP A 359 -11.70 -12.33 -15.61
N THR A 360 -10.85 -13.05 -14.87
CA THR A 360 -9.77 -13.88 -15.46
C THR A 360 -10.32 -14.98 -16.35
N THR A 361 -11.42 -15.64 -15.94
CA THR A 361 -12.05 -16.69 -16.76
C THR A 361 -12.70 -16.10 -18.01
N MET A 362 -13.42 -14.98 -17.90
CA MET A 362 -13.98 -14.28 -19.06
C MET A 362 -12.88 -13.83 -20.03
N GLN A 363 -11.74 -13.34 -19.52
CA GLN A 363 -10.58 -12.98 -20.32
C GLN A 363 -9.97 -14.20 -21.02
N SER A 364 -9.80 -15.32 -20.30
CA SER A 364 -9.27 -16.56 -20.88
C SER A 364 -10.16 -17.13 -22.00
N LEU A 365 -11.46 -16.85 -21.93
CA LEU A 365 -12.45 -17.21 -22.96
C LEU A 365 -12.58 -16.15 -24.07
N GLY A 366 -11.84 -15.04 -24.00
CA GLY A 366 -11.89 -13.94 -24.97
C GLY A 366 -13.16 -13.09 -24.91
N LEU A 367 -13.94 -13.20 -23.83
CA LEU A 367 -15.24 -12.54 -23.65
C LEU A 367 -15.17 -11.17 -22.96
N GLY A 368 -13.99 -10.76 -22.48
CA GLY A 368 -13.82 -9.52 -21.71
C GLY A 368 -12.46 -8.86 -21.89
N LYS A 369 -12.41 -7.55 -21.64
CA LYS A 369 -11.16 -6.80 -21.46
C LYS A 369 -11.10 -6.35 -20.01
N SER A 370 -10.02 -6.69 -19.32
CA SER A 370 -9.74 -6.20 -17.96
C SER A 370 -9.57 -4.67 -17.99
N SER A 371 -10.37 -3.96 -17.21
CA SER A 371 -10.13 -2.54 -16.90
C SER A 371 -9.24 -2.45 -15.67
N PHE A 372 -8.03 -1.91 -15.83
CA PHE A 372 -7.17 -1.58 -14.69
C PHE A 372 -7.48 -0.15 -14.25
N ASP A 373 -8.26 -0.01 -13.19
CA ASP A 373 -8.57 1.29 -12.59
C ASP A 373 -7.52 1.61 -11.52
N ILE A 374 -6.81 2.72 -11.71
CA ILE A 374 -5.86 3.21 -10.73
C ILE A 374 -6.67 3.86 -9.59
N THR A 375 -6.52 3.35 -8.37
CA THR A 375 -7.17 3.90 -7.19
C THR A 375 -6.38 5.08 -6.64
N ALA A 376 -7.08 6.15 -6.25
CA ALA A 376 -6.46 7.28 -5.54
C ALA A 376 -5.68 6.81 -4.30
N LYS A 377 -4.46 7.32 -4.13
CA LYS A 377 -3.59 6.95 -3.01
C LYS A 377 -3.88 7.75 -1.73
N VAL A 378 -4.66 8.81 -1.83
CA VAL A 378 -5.04 9.67 -0.71
C VAL A 378 -6.54 9.56 -0.46
N ALA A 379 -6.91 9.30 0.79
CA ALA A 379 -8.30 9.29 1.22
C ALA A 379 -8.79 10.72 1.51
N ASP A 380 -10.08 10.97 1.25
CA ASP A 380 -10.74 12.22 1.63
C ASP A 380 -10.71 12.45 3.16
N HIS A 381 -10.71 13.70 3.61
CA HIS A 381 -10.67 14.05 5.02
C HIS A 381 -11.87 13.46 5.78
N GLU A 382 -13.06 13.43 5.18
CA GLU A 382 -14.23 12.79 5.79
C GLU A 382 -14.05 11.28 5.98
N ALA A 383 -13.44 10.61 4.99
CA ALA A 383 -13.11 9.19 5.02
C ALA A 383 -12.10 8.88 6.12
N LEU A 384 -11.04 9.68 6.21
CA LEU A 384 -10.01 9.56 7.24
C LEU A 384 -10.58 9.73 8.65
N GLU A 385 -11.49 10.67 8.86
CA GLU A 385 -12.16 10.86 10.16
C GLU A 385 -13.04 9.66 10.55
N ARG A 386 -13.67 8.99 9.58
CA ARG A 386 -14.42 7.74 9.84
C ARG A 386 -13.47 6.59 10.21
N LEU A 387 -12.34 6.49 9.51
CA LEU A 387 -11.28 5.52 9.83
C LEU A 387 -10.77 5.71 11.26
N LYS A 388 -10.45 6.95 11.67
CA LYS A 388 -10.05 7.27 13.06
C LYS A 388 -11.10 6.85 14.09
N LYS A 389 -12.39 6.92 13.74
CA LYS A 389 -13.50 6.46 14.60
C LYS A 389 -13.72 4.93 14.56
N GLY A 390 -12.94 4.20 13.78
CA GLY A 390 -13.09 2.75 13.61
C GLY A 390 -14.37 2.35 12.87
N VAL A 391 -14.84 3.20 11.96
CA VAL A 391 -16.05 2.98 11.15
C VAL A 391 -15.64 2.69 9.72
N MET A 392 -16.06 1.53 9.20
CA MET A 392 -15.81 1.12 7.82
C MET A 392 -16.50 2.06 6.83
N GLU A 393 -15.83 2.38 5.74
CA GLU A 393 -16.40 3.13 4.63
C GLU A 393 -16.86 2.17 3.55
N PHE A 394 -18.12 2.35 3.16
CA PHE A 394 -18.68 1.70 2.00
C PHE A 394 -18.78 2.79 0.94
N GLY A 395 -17.90 2.74 -0.07
CA GLY A 395 -17.79 3.75 -1.12
C GLY A 395 -19.02 3.79 -2.05
N SER A 396 -18.82 4.25 -3.28
CA SER A 396 -19.87 4.24 -4.30
C SER A 396 -20.39 2.83 -4.60
N SER A 397 -21.61 2.74 -5.14
CA SER A 397 -22.27 1.47 -5.45
C SER A 397 -21.38 0.57 -6.30
N SER A 398 -21.00 -0.59 -5.76
CA SER A 398 -20.16 -1.59 -6.44
C SER A 398 -20.88 -2.95 -6.46
N PRO A 399 -20.75 -3.73 -7.54
CA PRO A 399 -21.24 -5.12 -7.58
C PRO A 399 -20.69 -5.96 -6.42
N MET A 400 -19.49 -5.65 -5.92
CA MET A 400 -18.91 -6.33 -4.75
C MET A 400 -19.78 -6.14 -3.51
N PHE A 401 -20.25 -4.92 -3.24
CA PHE A 401 -21.14 -4.68 -2.11
C PHE A 401 -22.49 -5.38 -2.25
N SER A 402 -22.96 -5.59 -3.48
CA SER A 402 -24.20 -6.32 -3.77
C SER A 402 -24.10 -7.78 -3.31
N VAL A 403 -23.00 -8.46 -3.67
CA VAL A 403 -22.72 -9.84 -3.25
C VAL A 403 -22.57 -9.94 -1.73
N LEU A 404 -21.82 -9.02 -1.11
CA LEU A 404 -21.68 -8.98 0.36
C LEU A 404 -23.02 -8.81 1.06
N ALA A 405 -23.82 -7.83 0.62
CA ALA A 405 -25.11 -7.53 1.21
C ALA A 405 -26.08 -8.71 1.04
N ALA A 406 -26.14 -9.33 -0.14
CA ALA A 406 -27.01 -10.49 -0.39
C ALA A 406 -26.64 -11.69 0.51
N ILE A 407 -25.36 -12.03 0.62
CA ILE A 407 -24.89 -13.14 1.48
C ILE A 407 -25.13 -12.81 2.96
N ALA A 408 -24.86 -11.57 3.38
CA ALA A 408 -25.12 -11.13 4.76
C ALA A 408 -26.61 -11.21 5.09
N MET A 409 -27.49 -10.73 4.20
CA MET A 409 -28.94 -10.79 4.40
C MET A 409 -29.47 -12.22 4.40
N LEU A 410 -28.96 -13.09 3.53
CA LEU A 410 -29.33 -14.51 3.52
C LEU A 410 -29.01 -15.18 4.86
N ASN A 411 -27.79 -15.00 5.38
CA ASN A 411 -27.42 -15.55 6.69
C ASN A 411 -28.28 -14.98 7.83
N LEU A 412 -28.59 -13.68 7.80
CA LEU A 412 -29.45 -13.06 8.81
C LEU A 412 -30.87 -13.64 8.78
N LEU A 413 -31.48 -13.77 7.60
CA LEU A 413 -32.82 -14.35 7.45
C LEU A 413 -32.84 -15.83 7.86
N CYS A 414 -31.81 -16.60 7.48
CA CYS A 414 -31.67 -18.00 7.90
C CYS A 414 -31.53 -18.12 9.43
N LEU A 415 -30.78 -17.23 10.07
CA LEU A 415 -30.62 -17.22 11.52
C LEU A 415 -31.96 -16.92 12.21
N VAL A 416 -32.66 -15.86 11.77
CA VAL A 416 -33.98 -15.48 12.31
C VAL A 416 -34.98 -16.62 12.12
N ALA A 417 -35.05 -17.22 10.92
CA ALA A 417 -35.91 -18.36 10.64
C ALA A 417 -35.58 -19.56 11.54
N SER A 418 -34.28 -19.82 11.79
CA SER A 418 -33.85 -20.91 12.68
C SER A 418 -34.26 -20.67 14.13
N VAL A 419 -34.15 -19.44 14.63
CA VAL A 419 -34.63 -19.07 15.97
C VAL A 419 -36.15 -19.22 16.07
N ILE A 420 -36.90 -18.70 15.09
CA ILE A 420 -38.37 -18.83 15.06
C ILE A 420 -38.76 -20.32 15.06
N MET A 421 -38.13 -21.13 14.21
CA MET A 421 -38.42 -22.56 14.15
C MET A 421 -38.09 -23.29 15.47
N ALA A 422 -36.98 -22.95 16.12
CA ALA A 422 -36.61 -23.54 17.40
C ALA A 422 -37.58 -23.17 18.53
N VAL A 423 -38.07 -21.92 18.54
CA VAL A 423 -39.09 -21.47 19.51
C VAL A 423 -40.44 -22.14 19.26
N VAL A 424 -40.85 -22.26 18.00
CA VAL A 424 -42.17 -22.82 17.62
C VAL A 424 -42.21 -24.35 17.72
N ARG A 425 -41.10 -25.05 17.46
CA ARG A 425 -41.03 -26.53 17.43
C ARG A 425 -40.38 -27.17 18.67
N GLU A 426 -40.32 -26.44 19.79
CA GLU A 426 -39.77 -26.91 21.07
C GLU A 426 -38.32 -27.45 20.99
N GLY A 427 -37.39 -26.62 20.49
CA GLY A 427 -35.96 -26.83 20.63
C GLY A 427 -35.20 -27.06 19.32
N PHE A 428 -33.87 -27.01 19.42
CA PHE A 428 -32.97 -27.34 18.31
C PHE A 428 -32.75 -28.85 18.27
N LYS A 429 -32.76 -29.45 17.08
CA LYS A 429 -32.21 -30.79 16.91
C LYS A 429 -30.69 -30.71 17.16
N ASP A 430 -30.13 -31.61 17.96
CA ASP A 430 -28.69 -31.65 18.32
C ASP A 430 -27.75 -31.54 17.10
N GLN A 431 -28.19 -32.06 15.95
CA GLN A 431 -27.46 -32.03 14.68
C GLN A 431 -27.33 -30.63 14.04
N MET A 432 -28.13 -29.64 14.46
CA MET A 432 -28.14 -28.29 13.85
C MET A 432 -27.42 -27.22 14.70
N VAL A 433 -26.95 -27.57 15.90
CA VAL A 433 -26.29 -26.62 16.80
C VAL A 433 -25.05 -25.99 16.16
N LEU A 434 -24.20 -26.78 15.50
CA LEU A 434 -22.99 -26.26 14.87
C LEU A 434 -23.30 -25.35 13.68
N GLN A 435 -24.34 -25.65 12.91
CA GLN A 435 -24.79 -24.81 11.78
C GLN A 435 -25.38 -23.49 12.28
N PHE A 436 -26.14 -23.54 13.38
CA PHE A 436 -26.66 -22.35 14.05
C PHE A 436 -25.52 -21.46 14.55
N LEU A 437 -24.52 -22.04 15.22
CA LEU A 437 -23.33 -21.31 15.69
C LEU A 437 -22.54 -20.71 14.52
N LEU A 438 -22.32 -21.45 13.44
CA LEU A 438 -21.64 -20.96 12.24
C LEU A 438 -22.41 -19.79 11.60
N CYS A 439 -23.72 -19.92 11.45
CA CYS A 439 -24.58 -18.87 10.92
C CYS A 439 -24.54 -17.62 11.81
N GLY A 440 -24.64 -17.79 13.13
CA GLY A 440 -24.48 -16.72 14.11
C GLY A 440 -23.12 -16.02 14.00
N MET A 441 -22.03 -16.77 13.86
CA MET A 441 -20.68 -16.21 13.67
C MET A 441 -20.57 -15.41 12.37
N LEU A 442 -21.16 -15.89 11.26
CA LEU A 442 -21.19 -15.15 9.99
C LEU A 442 -22.01 -13.86 10.08
N VAL A 443 -23.14 -13.88 10.80
CA VAL A 443 -23.92 -12.66 11.08
C VAL A 443 -23.10 -11.69 11.94
N MET A 444 -22.43 -12.16 12.98
CA MET A 444 -21.57 -11.33 13.83
C MET A 444 -20.39 -10.71 13.08
N LEU A 445 -19.77 -11.44 12.15
CA LEU A 445 -18.71 -10.92 11.29
C LEU A 445 -19.24 -9.82 10.36
N ASN A 446 -20.46 -9.96 9.85
CA ASN A 446 -21.07 -9.00 8.92
C ASN A 446 -21.79 -7.81 9.59
N LEU A 447 -21.69 -7.64 10.92
CA LEU A 447 -22.31 -6.52 11.65
C LEU A 447 -22.10 -5.13 11.02
N PRO A 448 -20.89 -4.74 10.55
CA PRO A 448 -20.71 -3.44 9.91
C PRO A 448 -21.52 -3.27 8.62
N ILE A 449 -21.80 -4.36 7.89
CA ILE A 449 -22.62 -4.33 6.68
C ILE A 449 -24.07 -3.98 7.05
N TYR A 450 -24.65 -4.66 8.05
CA TYR A 450 -26.01 -4.35 8.51
C TYR A 450 -26.11 -2.92 9.06
N HIS A 451 -25.09 -2.48 9.80
CA HIS A 451 -25.01 -1.11 10.29
C HIS A 451 -24.93 -0.11 9.12
N GLY A 452 -24.14 -0.42 8.10
CA GLY A 452 -24.04 0.34 6.85
C GLY A 452 -25.34 0.38 6.03
N MET A 453 -26.12 -0.69 6.04
CA MET A 453 -27.37 -0.80 5.27
C MET A 453 -28.56 -0.12 5.95
N PHE A 454 -28.73 -0.30 7.26
CA PHE A 454 -29.99 0.05 7.94
C PHE A 454 -29.86 1.16 8.98
N LEU A 455 -28.70 1.30 9.63
CA LEU A 455 -28.55 2.16 10.81
C LEU A 455 -27.84 3.50 10.49
N ARG A 456 -26.99 3.52 9.46
CA ARG A 456 -26.21 4.71 9.09
C ARG A 456 -26.97 5.69 8.21
N LYS A 457 -26.72 6.99 8.46
CA LYS A 457 -27.26 8.13 7.71
C LYS A 457 -26.20 9.03 7.08
N ASP A 458 -24.91 8.72 7.27
CA ASP A 458 -23.79 9.47 6.73
C ASP A 458 -23.42 9.04 5.29
N ARG A 459 -22.49 9.76 4.65
CA ARG A 459 -22.05 9.50 3.27
C ARG A 459 -21.33 8.16 3.07
N GLY A 460 -20.79 7.56 4.13
CA GLY A 460 -20.12 6.25 4.07
C GLY A 460 -21.06 5.05 4.26
N ARG A 461 -22.39 5.26 4.20
CA ARG A 461 -23.40 4.20 4.28
C ARG A 461 -23.53 3.44 2.96
N LEU A 462 -24.05 2.22 3.02
CA LEU A 462 -24.41 1.48 1.80
C LEU A 462 -25.65 2.11 1.15
N PRO A 463 -25.75 2.15 -0.19
CA PRO A 463 -26.91 2.67 -0.89
C PRO A 463 -28.21 1.98 -0.45
N THR A 464 -29.28 2.74 -0.20
CA THR A 464 -30.55 2.18 0.29
C THR A 464 -31.21 1.24 -0.71
N PHE A 465 -31.04 1.48 -2.01
CA PHE A 465 -31.49 0.59 -3.07
C PHE A 465 -30.85 -0.81 -2.95
N LEU A 466 -29.55 -0.87 -2.65
CA LEU A 466 -28.82 -2.12 -2.45
C LEU A 466 -29.36 -2.93 -1.27
N ALA A 467 -29.79 -2.26 -0.21
CA ALA A 467 -30.39 -2.91 0.94
C ALA A 467 -31.73 -3.58 0.58
N LEU A 468 -32.56 -2.92 -0.24
CA LEU A 468 -33.81 -3.50 -0.73
C LEU A 468 -33.55 -4.69 -1.66
N GLU A 469 -32.62 -4.54 -2.60
CA GLU A 469 -32.25 -5.60 -3.55
C GLU A 469 -31.73 -6.84 -2.83
N SER A 470 -30.79 -6.68 -1.90
CA SER A 470 -30.24 -7.80 -1.11
C SER A 470 -31.29 -8.49 -0.24
N CYS A 471 -32.23 -7.74 0.37
CA CYS A 471 -33.37 -8.31 1.08
C CYS A 471 -34.25 -9.18 0.16
N LEU A 472 -34.55 -8.69 -1.05
CA LEU A 472 -35.37 -9.42 -2.03
C LEU A 472 -34.67 -10.69 -2.50
N ILE A 473 -33.40 -10.62 -2.87
CA ILE A 473 -32.59 -11.78 -3.29
C ILE A 473 -32.56 -12.84 -2.17
N ALA A 474 -32.30 -12.41 -0.93
CA ALA A 474 -32.24 -13.31 0.21
C ALA A 474 -33.60 -13.96 0.52
N ALA A 475 -34.69 -13.19 0.46
CA ALA A 475 -36.04 -13.70 0.67
C ALA A 475 -36.44 -14.71 -0.42
N LEU A 476 -36.16 -14.42 -1.70
CA LEU A 476 -36.41 -15.33 -2.82
C LEU A 476 -35.64 -16.65 -2.65
N ALA A 477 -34.37 -16.59 -2.26
CA ALA A 477 -33.56 -17.80 -2.01
C ALA A 477 -34.15 -18.65 -0.88
N CYS A 478 -34.60 -18.04 0.22
CA CYS A 478 -35.28 -18.74 1.31
C CYS A 478 -36.60 -19.37 0.85
N LEU A 479 -37.42 -18.64 0.09
CA LEU A 479 -38.70 -19.13 -0.43
C LEU A 479 -38.53 -20.30 -1.40
N LEU A 480 -37.54 -20.24 -2.31
CA LEU A 480 -37.21 -21.32 -3.22
C LEU A 480 -36.79 -22.59 -2.46
N SER A 481 -35.99 -22.44 -1.41
CA SER A 481 -35.59 -23.55 -0.55
C SER A 481 -36.77 -24.20 0.17
N LEU A 482 -37.69 -23.38 0.70
CA LEU A 482 -38.92 -23.88 1.34
C LEU A 482 -39.83 -24.59 0.33
N TYR A 483 -40.00 -24.01 -0.87
CA TYR A 483 -40.79 -24.60 -1.95
C TYR A 483 -40.23 -25.95 -2.40
N TYR A 484 -38.90 -26.05 -2.55
CA TYR A 484 -38.26 -27.30 -2.94
C TYR A 484 -38.39 -28.37 -1.85
N ASN A 485 -38.20 -28.01 -0.58
CA ASN A 485 -38.39 -28.92 0.55
C ASN A 485 -39.86 -29.34 0.78
N SER A 486 -40.83 -28.56 0.32
CA SER A 486 -42.26 -28.94 0.39
C SER A 486 -42.70 -29.88 -0.74
N ASN A 487 -41.92 -29.98 -1.82
CA ASN A 487 -42.21 -30.81 -3.00
C ASN A 487 -41.31 -32.06 -3.11
N LEU A 488 -40.50 -32.31 -2.08
CA LEU A 488 -39.71 -33.53 -1.84
C LEU A 488 -40.34 -34.28 -0.66
#